data_AF-A0A518DB02-F1
#
_entry.id   AF-A0A518DB02-F1
#
_cell.length_a   1.000
_cell.length_b   1.000
_cell.length_c   1.000
_cell.angle_alpha   90.00
_cell.angle_beta   90.00
_cell.angle_gamma   90.00
#
_symmetry.space_group_name_H-M   'P 1'
#
loop_
_entity.id
_entity.type
_entity.pdbx_description
1 polymer ?
#
loop_
_entity_poly.entity_id
_entity_poly.type
_entity_poly.pdbx_seq_one_letter_code
_entity_poly.pdbx_strand_id
1 'polypeptide(L)'
;MTGAYFGVLATRDQWERLGDRFSGEAAELSATEAWGVALVCIGLLGVLALLSLLARVQSRRSRKNRPLALLRELCRAHRLSHADRQLLAQVVEECGLICPAEIFVRPDLLAPDRYGSAPAAVRTRIAGLRQRLFEGRDDQPLASPPSAPEVEHAPAGAA
;
A
#
# COMPACT_ATOMS: atom_id res chain seq x y z
N MET A 1 -30.96 41.73 25.99
CA MET A 1 -29.93 41.03 25.18
C MET A 1 -28.59 41.75 25.31
N THR A 2 -27.96 41.74 26.50
CA THR A 2 -26.73 42.51 26.79
C THR A 2 -25.75 41.74 27.70
N GLY A 3 -25.93 40.42 27.85
CA GLY A 3 -25.15 39.58 28.77
C GLY A 3 -23.90 38.90 28.19
N ALA A 4 -23.66 38.98 26.86
CA ALA A 4 -22.60 38.19 26.21
C ALA A 4 -21.23 38.89 26.12
N TYR A 5 -21.15 40.20 26.39
CA TYR A 5 -19.90 40.96 26.22
C TYR A 5 -18.96 40.93 27.44
N PHE A 6 -19.47 40.59 28.63
CA PHE A 6 -18.66 40.51 29.84
C PHE A 6 -17.71 39.31 29.87
N GLY A 7 -18.05 38.21 29.18
CA GLY A 7 -17.21 37.02 29.13
C GLY A 7 -15.89 37.23 28.36
N VAL A 8 -15.92 37.99 27.26
CA VAL A 8 -14.73 38.23 26.42
C VAL A 8 -13.69 39.13 27.12
N LEU A 9 -14.16 40.08 27.94
CA LEU A 9 -13.26 40.96 28.69
C LEU A 9 -12.59 40.21 29.85
N ALA A 10 -13.30 39.32 30.54
CA ALA A 10 -12.72 38.49 31.58
C ALA A 10 -11.63 37.54 31.05
N THR A 11 -11.79 37.02 29.82
CA THR A 11 -10.74 36.19 29.20
C THR A 11 -9.49 37.02 28.89
N ARG A 12 -9.66 38.28 28.44
CA ARG A 12 -8.53 39.14 28.05
C ARG A 12 -7.58 39.44 29.22
N ASP A 13 -8.12 39.75 30.40
CA ASP A 13 -7.30 39.96 31.61
C ASP A 13 -6.53 38.69 32.03
N GLN A 14 -7.09 37.52 31.74
CA GLN A 14 -6.44 36.24 32.00
C GLN A 14 -5.26 35.99 31.04
N TRP A 15 -5.37 36.41 29.78
CA TRP A 15 -4.26 36.40 28.82
C TRP A 15 -3.16 37.41 29.17
N GLU A 16 -3.51 38.60 29.64
CA GLU A 16 -2.53 39.60 30.10
C GLU A 16 -1.71 39.09 31.30
N ARG A 17 -2.34 38.44 32.29
CA ARG A 17 -1.63 37.83 33.43
C ARG A 17 -0.75 36.64 33.05
N LEU A 18 -1.12 35.90 32.00
CA LEU A 18 -0.25 34.84 31.46
C LEU A 18 0.93 35.45 30.71
N GLY A 19 0.72 36.52 29.94
CA GLY A 19 1.77 37.26 29.24
C GLY A 19 2.81 37.88 30.17
N ASP A 20 2.38 38.46 31.29
CA ASP A 20 3.29 39.05 32.29
C ASP A 20 4.23 38.02 32.94
N ARG A 21 3.81 36.75 33.03
CA ARG A 21 4.70 35.66 33.49
C ARG A 21 5.71 35.21 32.44
N PHE A 22 5.48 35.50 31.16
CA PHE A 22 6.46 35.23 30.10
C PHE A 22 7.45 36.39 29.91
N SER A 23 7.17 37.59 30.44
CA SER A 23 7.99 38.79 30.26
C SER A 23 8.89 39.17 31.45
N GLY A 24 8.75 38.54 32.61
CA GLY A 24 9.53 38.85 33.83
C GLY A 24 10.61 37.80 34.16
N GLU A 25 11.86 38.26 34.34
CA GLU A 25 13.09 37.60 34.85
C GLU A 25 13.51 36.23 34.25
N ALA A 26 12.60 35.34 33.90
CA ALA A 26 12.89 34.12 33.12
C ALA A 26 13.20 34.41 31.64
N ALA A 27 13.06 35.67 31.21
CA ALA A 27 13.42 36.17 29.88
C ALA A 27 14.85 36.71 29.79
N GLU A 28 15.64 36.69 30.88
CA GLU A 28 17.11 36.67 30.77
C GLU A 28 17.58 35.27 30.33
N LEU A 29 16.99 34.75 29.25
CA LEU A 29 17.66 33.74 28.45
C LEU A 29 18.95 34.41 27.99
N SER A 30 20.06 34.02 28.60
CA SER A 30 21.38 34.47 28.18
C SER A 30 21.42 34.36 26.66
N ALA A 31 21.89 35.40 25.97
CA ALA A 31 21.96 35.40 24.51
C ALA A 31 22.65 34.12 23.99
N THR A 32 23.59 33.56 24.76
CA THR A 32 24.24 32.27 24.49
C THR A 32 23.29 31.07 24.52
N GLU A 33 22.35 31.01 25.46
CA GLU A 33 21.34 29.94 25.53
C GLU A 33 20.34 30.04 24.39
N ALA A 34 19.90 31.26 24.05
CA ALA A 34 19.01 31.51 22.92
C ALA A 34 19.65 31.04 21.60
N TRP A 35 20.94 31.31 21.39
CA TRP A 35 21.70 30.81 20.23
C TRP A 35 21.82 29.29 20.22
N GLY A 36 22.02 28.65 21.37
CA GLY A 36 22.07 27.19 21.50
C GLY A 36 20.75 26.55 21.07
N VAL A 37 19.61 27.05 21.56
CA VAL A 37 18.28 26.56 21.20
C VAL A 37 18.01 26.80 19.71
N ALA A 38 18.37 27.97 19.17
CA ALA A 38 18.21 28.28 17.76
C ALA A 38 18.98 27.29 16.86
N LEU A 39 20.24 26.98 17.19
CA LEU A 39 21.04 26.01 16.43
C LEU A 39 20.44 24.60 16.45
N VAL A 40 19.93 24.16 17.61
CA VAL A 40 19.26 22.85 17.73
C VAL A 40 18.00 22.81 16.86
N CYS A 41 17.17 23.85 16.90
CA CYS A 41 15.98 23.94 16.06
C CYS A 41 16.32 23.94 14.56
N ILE A 42 17.35 24.68 14.15
CA ILE A 42 17.81 24.71 12.75
C ILE A 42 18.33 23.32 12.34
N GLY A 43 19.11 22.66 13.19
CA GLY A 43 19.60 21.30 12.93
C GLY A 43 18.47 20.30 12.78
N LEU A 44 17.47 20.34 13.67
CA LEU A 44 16.29 19.48 13.61
C LEU A 44 15.49 19.71 12.33
N LEU A 45 15.25 20.97 11.96
CA LEU A 45 14.57 21.32 10.71
C LEU A 45 15.36 20.85 9.49
N GLY A 46 16.69 20.95 9.52
CA GLY A 46 17.57 20.44 8.46
C GLY A 46 17.46 18.92 8.30
N VAL A 47 17.46 18.17 9.39
CA VAL A 47 17.29 16.70 9.37
C VAL A 47 15.91 16.33 8.84
N LEU A 48 14.85 16.98 9.31
CA LEU A 48 13.49 16.74 8.83
C LEU A 48 13.34 17.07 7.34
N ALA A 49 13.92 18.18 6.89
CA ALA A 49 13.95 18.55 5.48
C ALA A 49 14.67 17.48 4.64
N LEU A 50 15.84 17.02 5.09
CA LEU A 50 16.61 15.98 4.42
C LEU A 50 15.84 14.66 4.33
N LEU A 51 15.23 14.22 5.43
CA LEU A 51 14.39 13.02 5.47
C LEU A 51 13.18 13.16 4.54
N SER A 52 12.54 14.34 4.52
CA SER A 52 11.42 14.60 3.60
C SER A 52 11.85 14.55 2.14
N LEU A 53 13.07 15.01 1.83
CA LEU A 53 13.64 14.99 0.49
C LEU A 53 13.95 13.55 0.07
N LEU A 54 14.58 12.78 0.93
CA LEU A 54 14.84 11.35 0.74
C LEU A 54 13.54 10.57 0.54
N ALA A 55 12.52 10.82 1.37
CA ALA A 55 11.20 10.20 1.23
C ALA A 55 10.49 10.62 -0.07
N ARG A 56 10.64 11.87 -0.52
CA ARG A 56 10.14 12.33 -1.83
C ARG A 56 10.86 11.66 -2.99
N VAL A 57 12.18 11.49 -2.91
CA VAL A 57 12.97 10.80 -3.94
C VAL A 57 12.61 9.32 -3.98
N GLN A 58 12.49 8.68 -2.83
CA GLN A 58 12.12 7.27 -2.71
C GLN A 58 10.68 7.02 -3.17
N SER A 59 9.73 7.89 -2.80
CA SER A 59 8.34 7.79 -3.27
C SER A 59 8.20 8.06 -4.77
N ARG A 60 8.99 8.97 -5.35
CA ARG A 60 9.10 9.13 -6.82
C ARG A 60 9.69 7.90 -7.50
N ARG A 61 10.59 7.17 -6.83
CA ARG A 61 11.17 5.91 -7.33
C ARG A 61 10.21 4.73 -7.16
N SER A 62 9.39 4.73 -6.10
CA SER A 62 8.37 3.71 -5.80
C SER A 62 7.09 3.86 -6.63
N ARG A 63 6.72 5.08 -7.06
CA ARG A 63 5.51 5.32 -7.87
C ARG A 63 5.61 4.93 -9.34
N LYS A 64 6.80 4.62 -9.84
CA LYS A 64 6.89 3.88 -11.11
C LYS A 64 6.66 2.42 -10.75
N ASN A 65 5.39 2.03 -10.67
CA ASN A 65 4.96 0.64 -10.84
C ASN A 65 5.77 0.12 -12.02
N ARG A 66 6.84 -0.63 -11.76
CA ARG A 66 7.61 -1.30 -12.79
C ARG A 66 6.94 -2.67 -12.85
N PRO A 67 5.92 -2.87 -13.69
CA PRO A 67 5.21 -4.15 -13.80
C PRO A 67 6.19 -5.33 -13.95
N LEU A 68 7.27 -5.11 -14.70
CA LEU A 68 8.34 -6.07 -14.91
C LEU A 68 9.20 -6.34 -13.66
N ALA A 69 9.35 -5.37 -12.74
CA ALA A 69 10.08 -5.60 -11.49
C ALA A 69 9.27 -6.50 -10.56
N LEU A 70 7.97 -6.26 -10.43
CA LEU A 70 7.06 -7.15 -9.69
C LEU A 70 7.04 -8.56 -10.27
N LEU A 71 6.99 -8.68 -11.60
CA LEU A 71 7.09 -9.98 -12.28
C LEU A 71 8.40 -10.70 -11.92
N ARG A 72 9.54 -9.99 -11.91
CA ARG A 72 10.83 -10.59 -11.53
C ARG A 72 10.87 -11.02 -10.07
N GLU A 73 10.31 -10.22 -9.17
CA GLU A 73 10.24 -10.54 -7.74
C GLU A 73 9.35 -11.76 -7.49
N LEU A 74 8.19 -11.84 -8.14
CA LEU A 74 7.32 -13.02 -8.10
C LEU A 74 8.02 -14.26 -8.68
N CYS A 75 8.63 -14.13 -9.86
CA CYS A 75 9.42 -15.23 -10.44
C CYS A 75 10.58 -15.68 -9.55
N ARG A 76 11.19 -14.77 -8.78
CA ARG A 76 12.24 -15.10 -7.81
C ARG A 76 11.66 -15.83 -6.59
N ALA A 77 10.51 -15.39 -6.09
CA ALA A 77 9.80 -16.04 -4.98
C ALA A 77 9.40 -17.48 -5.33
N HIS A 78 8.90 -17.71 -6.55
CA HIS A 78 8.55 -19.04 -7.07
C HIS A 78 9.77 -19.85 -7.58
N ARG A 79 10.99 -19.35 -7.39
CA ARG A 79 12.25 -20.00 -7.84
C ARG A 79 12.22 -20.44 -9.31
N LEU A 80 11.59 -19.62 -10.17
CA LEU A 80 11.53 -19.89 -11.60
C LEU A 80 12.89 -19.68 -12.26
N SER A 81 13.24 -20.60 -13.18
CA SER A 81 14.47 -20.52 -13.96
C SER A 81 14.46 -19.34 -14.92
N HIS A 82 15.62 -18.92 -15.42
CA HIS A 82 15.69 -17.80 -16.38
C HIS A 82 14.90 -18.10 -17.66
N ALA A 83 14.93 -19.34 -18.14
CA ALA A 83 14.20 -19.75 -19.33
C ALA A 83 12.68 -19.74 -19.11
N ASP A 84 12.20 -20.11 -17.92
CA ASP A 84 10.78 -20.04 -17.59
C ASP A 84 10.29 -18.59 -17.49
N ARG A 85 11.14 -17.68 -17.01
CA ARG A 85 10.85 -16.24 -16.98
C ARG A 85 10.71 -15.65 -18.38
N GLN A 86 11.55 -16.07 -19.32
CA GLN A 86 11.45 -15.63 -20.72
C GLN A 86 10.16 -16.13 -21.36
N LEU A 87 9.79 -17.39 -21.09
CA LEU A 87 8.55 -17.97 -21.59
C LEU A 87 7.31 -17.26 -21.02
N LEU A 88 7.30 -16.95 -19.72
CA LEU A 88 6.22 -16.13 -19.13
C LEU A 88 6.17 -14.71 -19.70
N ALA A 89 7.31 -14.10 -20.00
CA ALA A 89 7.34 -12.77 -20.63
C ALA A 89 6.73 -12.80 -22.03
N GLN A 90 7.01 -13.84 -22.82
CA GLN A 90 6.38 -14.04 -24.13
C GLN A 90 4.86 -14.23 -24.00
N VAL A 91 4.41 -15.03 -23.05
CA VAL A 91 2.97 -15.22 -22.78
C VAL A 91 2.28 -13.90 -22.41
N VAL A 92 2.92 -13.08 -21.56
CA VAL A 92 2.39 -11.77 -21.16
C VAL A 92 2.26 -10.84 -22.36
N GLU A 93 3.24 -10.87 -23.27
CA GLU A 93 3.26 -10.07 -24.50
C GLU A 93 2.18 -10.52 -25.49
N GLU A 94 2.04 -11.84 -25.72
CA GLU A 94 0.99 -12.42 -26.56
C GLU A 94 -0.43 -12.14 -26.02
N CYS A 95 -0.60 -12.15 -24.70
CA CYS A 95 -1.87 -11.83 -24.05
C CYS A 95 -2.16 -10.32 -23.96
N GLY A 96 -1.20 -9.45 -24.32
CA GLY A 96 -1.35 -7.99 -24.26
C GLY A 96 -1.65 -7.46 -22.85
N LEU A 97 -1.12 -8.10 -21.81
CA LEU A 97 -1.46 -7.73 -20.43
C LEU A 97 -0.82 -6.39 -20.05
N ILE A 98 -1.66 -5.45 -19.58
CA ILE A 98 -1.21 -4.16 -19.02
C ILE A 98 -0.39 -4.40 -17.74
N CYS A 99 -0.77 -5.40 -16.95
CA CYS A 99 -0.09 -5.82 -15.74
C CYS A 99 0.41 -7.28 -15.87
N PRO A 100 1.72 -7.52 -16.07
CA PRO A 100 2.32 -8.86 -16.16
C PRO A 100 2.07 -9.73 -14.93
N ALA A 101 1.85 -9.13 -13.76
CA ALA A 101 1.58 -9.87 -12.53
C ALA A 101 0.19 -10.55 -12.55
N GLU A 102 -0.73 -10.14 -13.43
CA GLU A 102 -2.05 -10.80 -13.55
C GLU A 102 -1.94 -12.28 -13.93
N ILE A 103 -0.84 -12.70 -14.56
CA ILE A 103 -0.61 -14.11 -14.90
C ILE A 103 -0.52 -15.02 -13.68
N PHE A 104 -0.14 -14.50 -12.51
CA PHE A 104 -0.11 -15.23 -11.24
C PHE A 104 -1.49 -15.30 -10.56
N VAL A 105 -2.46 -14.52 -11.02
CA VAL A 105 -3.82 -14.49 -10.47
C VAL A 105 -4.80 -15.26 -11.37
N ARG A 106 -4.52 -15.31 -12.68
CA ARG A 106 -5.40 -15.89 -13.69
C ARG A 106 -4.77 -17.14 -14.32
N PRO A 107 -4.95 -18.34 -13.73
CA PRO A 107 -4.39 -19.58 -14.26
C PRO A 107 -4.92 -19.91 -15.68
N ASP A 108 -6.10 -19.39 -16.05
CA ASP A 108 -6.71 -19.53 -17.37
C ASP A 108 -5.86 -18.93 -18.50
N LEU A 109 -4.96 -18.00 -18.18
CA LEU A 109 -4.03 -17.44 -19.17
C LEU A 109 -2.93 -18.44 -19.53
N LEU A 110 -2.66 -19.42 -18.68
CA LEU A 110 -1.68 -20.49 -18.89
C LEU A 110 -2.33 -21.80 -19.37
N ALA A 111 -3.58 -21.77 -19.81
CA ALA A 111 -4.24 -22.95 -20.35
C ALA A 111 -3.58 -23.37 -21.68
N PRO A 112 -3.11 -24.62 -21.83
CA PRO A 112 -2.38 -25.06 -23.02
C PRO A 112 -3.20 -24.95 -24.31
N ASP A 113 -4.52 -25.03 -24.21
CA ASP A 113 -5.46 -24.92 -25.34
C ASP A 113 -5.45 -23.54 -26.01
N ARG A 114 -5.05 -22.47 -25.28
CA ARG A 114 -4.92 -21.13 -25.86
C ARG A 114 -3.75 -21.01 -26.83
N TYR A 115 -2.76 -21.87 -26.68
CA TYR A 115 -1.52 -21.85 -27.45
C TYR A 115 -1.54 -22.93 -28.55
N GLY A 116 -2.69 -23.20 -29.16
CA GLY A 116 -2.87 -24.28 -30.14
C GLY A 116 -1.88 -24.22 -31.32
N SER A 117 -1.43 -23.03 -31.70
CA SER A 117 -0.41 -22.80 -32.74
C SER A 117 1.03 -23.00 -32.27
N ALA A 118 1.29 -23.01 -30.97
CA ALA A 118 2.63 -23.16 -30.42
C ALA A 118 3.11 -24.62 -30.50
N PRO A 119 4.42 -24.88 -30.61
CA PRO A 119 4.98 -26.22 -30.61
C PRO A 119 4.58 -27.03 -29.36
N ALA A 120 4.39 -28.35 -29.52
CA ALA A 120 3.98 -29.23 -28.41
C ALA A 120 4.90 -29.12 -27.18
N ALA A 121 6.22 -28.99 -27.38
CA ALA A 121 7.18 -28.81 -26.29
C ALA A 121 6.94 -27.54 -25.47
N VAL A 122 6.54 -26.43 -26.11
CA VAL A 122 6.21 -25.17 -25.43
C VAL A 122 4.92 -25.34 -24.63
N ARG A 123 3.89 -25.96 -25.21
CA ARG A 123 2.62 -26.23 -24.51
C ARG A 123 2.82 -27.10 -23.27
N THR A 124 3.62 -28.17 -23.36
CA THR A 124 3.96 -29.01 -22.20
C THR A 124 4.70 -28.20 -21.13
N ARG A 125 5.60 -27.29 -21.54
CA ARG A 125 6.33 -26.44 -20.61
C ARG A 125 5.43 -25.40 -19.93
N ILE A 126 4.48 -24.81 -20.66
CA ILE A 126 3.45 -23.91 -20.11
C ILE A 126 2.58 -24.67 -19.10
N ALA A 127 2.13 -25.88 -19.43
CA ALA A 127 1.34 -26.71 -18.52
C ALA A 127 2.10 -27.03 -17.22
N GLY A 128 3.38 -27.38 -17.32
CA GLY A 128 4.24 -27.59 -16.15
C GLY A 128 4.45 -26.32 -15.32
N LEU A 129 4.54 -25.15 -15.95
CA LEU A 129 4.61 -23.87 -15.24
C LEU A 129 3.31 -23.53 -14.52
N ARG A 130 2.16 -23.79 -15.17
CA ARG A 130 0.85 -23.64 -14.54
C ARG A 130 0.76 -24.49 -13.28
N GLN A 131 1.11 -25.77 -13.38
CA GLN A 131 1.11 -26.64 -12.22
C GLN A 131 2.03 -26.09 -11.12
N ARG A 132 3.28 -25.76 -11.40
CA ARG A 132 4.22 -25.24 -10.37
C ARG A 132 3.81 -23.90 -9.74
N LEU A 133 3.12 -23.03 -10.48
CA LEU A 133 2.69 -21.72 -9.99
C LEU A 133 1.45 -21.80 -9.11
N PHE A 134 0.58 -22.78 -9.38
CA PHE A 134 -0.73 -22.92 -8.74
C PHE A 134 -0.87 -24.20 -7.90
N GLU A 135 0.16 -25.04 -7.85
CA GLU A 135 0.21 -26.24 -7.01
C GLU A 135 -0.06 -25.87 -5.55
N GLY A 136 -1.05 -26.53 -4.94
CA GLY A 136 -1.52 -26.24 -3.58
C GLY A 136 -2.65 -25.21 -3.49
N ARG A 137 -3.13 -24.64 -4.61
CA ARG A 137 -4.31 -23.75 -4.65
C ARG A 137 -5.54 -24.37 -5.30
N ASP A 138 -5.37 -25.44 -6.07
CA ASP A 138 -6.44 -26.06 -6.88
C ASP A 138 -7.41 -26.96 -6.09
N ASP A 139 -7.12 -27.28 -4.82
CA ASP A 139 -7.91 -28.21 -4.01
C ASP A 139 -8.72 -27.57 -2.88
N GLN A 140 -8.91 -26.24 -2.88
CA GLN A 140 -10.06 -25.69 -2.17
C GLN A 140 -11.16 -25.50 -3.21
N PRO A 141 -11.94 -26.56 -3.54
CA PRO A 141 -13.22 -26.32 -4.20
C PRO A 141 -13.87 -25.27 -3.34
N LEU A 142 -14.09 -24.08 -3.91
CA LEU A 142 -14.82 -22.99 -3.26
C LEU A 142 -15.97 -23.67 -2.55
N ALA A 143 -15.86 -23.79 -1.23
CA ALA A 143 -16.81 -24.53 -0.44
C ALA A 143 -18.14 -24.01 -0.93
N SER A 144 -18.94 -24.89 -1.54
CA SER A 144 -20.23 -24.52 -2.11
C SER A 144 -20.85 -23.60 -1.06
N PRO A 145 -21.16 -22.33 -1.42
CA PRO A 145 -21.51 -21.32 -0.43
C PRO A 145 -22.49 -21.99 0.51
N PRO A 146 -22.18 -22.07 1.82
CA PRO A 146 -22.92 -22.92 2.76
C PRO A 146 -24.38 -22.63 2.49
N SER A 147 -25.07 -23.63 1.95
CA SER A 147 -26.43 -23.49 1.43
C SER A 147 -27.14 -22.60 2.39
N ALA A 148 -27.45 -21.37 1.94
CA ALA A 148 -28.01 -20.34 2.81
C ALA A 148 -29.10 -21.04 3.62
N PRO A 149 -29.09 -20.95 4.97
CA PRO A 149 -30.01 -21.71 5.80
C PRO A 149 -31.37 -21.52 5.18
N GLU A 150 -31.93 -22.63 4.70
CA GLU A 150 -33.25 -22.73 4.13
C GLU A 150 -34.15 -21.96 5.08
N VAL A 151 -34.56 -20.76 4.67
CA VAL A 151 -35.38 -19.87 5.50
C VAL A 151 -36.72 -20.58 5.54
N GLU A 152 -36.85 -21.46 6.53
CA GLU A 152 -38.05 -22.19 6.89
C GLU A 152 -39.13 -21.14 7.10
N HIS A 153 -39.94 -20.95 6.04
CA HIS A 153 -41.10 -20.08 6.05
C HIS A 153 -42.10 -20.68 7.03
N ALA A 154 -42.01 -20.25 8.29
CA ALA A 154 -43.02 -20.49 9.30
C ALA A 154 -44.36 -19.94 8.78
N PRO A 155 -45.42 -20.76 8.69
CA PRO A 155 -46.72 -20.30 8.23
C PRO A 155 -47.27 -19.28 9.23
N ALA A 156 -47.51 -18.07 8.73
CA ALA A 156 -48.21 -17.02 9.46
C ALA A 156 -49.59 -17.56 9.89
N GLY A 157 -49.82 -17.55 11.20
CA GLY A 157 -51.01 -18.07 11.84
C GLY A 157 -52.30 -17.48 11.28
N ALA A 158 -53.27 -18.37 11.11
CA ALA A 158 -54.68 -18.03 10.98
C ALA A 158 -55.18 -17.42 12.29
N ALA A 159 -55.85 -16.27 12.17
CA ALA A 159 -56.74 -15.70 13.18
C ALA A 159 -58.13 -15.53 12.55
#